data_AF-A0A4Y2B2M8-F1
#
_entry.id   AF-A0A4Y2B2M8-F1
#
_cell.length_a   1.000
_cell.length_b   1.000
_cell.length_c   1.000
_cell.angle_alpha   90.00
_cell.angle_beta   90.00
_cell.angle_gamma   90.00
#
_symmetry.space_group_name_H-M   'P 1'
#
loop_
_entity.id
_entity.type
_entity.pdbx_description
1 polymer ?
#
loop_
_entity_poly.entity_id
_entity_poly.type
_entity_poly.pdbx_seq_one_letter_code
_entity_poly.pdbx_strand_id
1 'polypeptide(L)'
;MLIGQVQALLELRWNHKIIQTHFKKKGIAISLSHISRIKNSKLGSTKNDSKPIKNGRQGKLKKSDLQRLEKMASKPDPSTQASMAKALNISQQVNRRESSPSSTVPHPKGVMVWMGISANGFTKPWFVQPGAKINSEYYIQKILKPFLKDDYCRLYPNSDAVFHQDSAPLHASRVTQKFFMISKCNSCGHNNGCQTVLTLHHGTISYGDI
;
A
#
# COMPACT_ATOMS: atom_id res chain seq x y z
N MET A 1 10.76 -11.81 -36.20
CA MET A 1 9.71 -12.85 -36.24
C MET A 1 8.82 -12.90 -35.00
N LEU A 2 9.36 -12.89 -33.77
CA LEU A 2 8.56 -13.05 -32.54
C LEU A 2 7.55 -11.91 -32.26
N ILE A 3 7.97 -10.65 -32.45
CA ILE A 3 7.13 -9.47 -32.21
C ILE A 3 5.89 -9.48 -33.11
N GLY A 4 6.05 -9.83 -34.39
CA GLY A 4 4.94 -9.93 -35.34
C GLY A 4 3.92 -11.01 -34.97
N GLN A 5 4.38 -12.14 -34.42
CA GLN A 5 3.48 -13.20 -33.94
C GLN A 5 2.72 -12.79 -32.68
N VAL A 6 3.37 -12.12 -31.73
CA VAL A 6 2.70 -11.55 -30.54
C VAL A 6 1.66 -10.52 -30.97
N GLN A 7 2.01 -9.70 -31.96
CA GLN A 7 1.14 -8.64 -32.49
C GLN A 7 -0.11 -9.21 -33.18
N ALA A 8 0.01 -10.26 -33.99
CA ALA A 8 -1.13 -10.93 -34.62
C ALA A 8 -2.09 -11.51 -33.57
N LEU A 9 -1.57 -12.10 -32.49
CA LEU A 9 -2.41 -12.61 -31.40
C LEU A 9 -3.10 -11.49 -30.60
N LEU A 10 -2.45 -10.33 -30.45
CA LEU A 10 -3.07 -9.15 -29.84
C LEU A 10 -4.20 -8.57 -30.72
N GLU A 11 -4.07 -8.62 -32.04
CA GLU A 11 -5.14 -8.21 -32.98
C GLU A 11 -6.35 -9.12 -32.91
N LEU A 12 -6.13 -10.43 -32.69
CA LEU A 12 -7.18 -11.40 -32.39
C LEU A 12 -7.79 -11.23 -30.97
N ARG A 13 -7.43 -10.15 -30.26
CA ARG A 13 -7.87 -9.82 -28.89
C ARG A 13 -7.56 -10.91 -27.85
N TRP A 14 -6.52 -11.71 -28.06
CA TRP A 14 -6.12 -12.71 -27.07
C TRP A 14 -5.62 -12.04 -25.79
N ASN A 15 -6.00 -12.61 -24.64
CA ASN A 15 -5.51 -12.14 -23.34
C ASN A 15 -4.00 -12.37 -23.22
N HIS A 16 -3.29 -11.42 -22.60
CA HIS A 16 -1.83 -11.48 -22.41
C HIS A 16 -1.35 -12.77 -21.74
N LYS A 17 -2.11 -13.33 -20.78
CA LYS A 17 -1.79 -14.62 -20.14
C LYS A 17 -1.89 -15.79 -21.11
N ILE A 18 -2.89 -15.79 -21.99
CA ILE A 18 -3.08 -16.84 -23.00
C ILE A 18 -1.95 -16.79 -24.02
N ILE A 19 -1.58 -15.59 -24.46
CA ILE A 19 -0.43 -15.36 -25.36
C ILE A 19 0.85 -15.90 -24.71
N GLN A 20 1.10 -15.54 -23.45
CA GLN A 20 2.27 -16.03 -22.71
C GLN A 20 2.32 -17.56 -22.63
N THR A 21 1.21 -18.21 -22.28
CA THR A 21 1.14 -19.68 -22.21
C THR A 21 1.31 -20.33 -23.59
N HIS A 22 0.76 -19.75 -24.65
CA HIS A 22 0.92 -20.24 -26.02
C HIS A 22 2.39 -20.24 -26.46
N PHE A 23 3.14 -19.16 -26.20
CA PHE A 23 4.58 -19.13 -26.50
C PHE A 23 5.40 -20.03 -25.59
N LYS A 24 5.03 -20.15 -24.31
CA LYS A 24 5.67 -21.09 -23.38
C LYS A 24 5.54 -22.54 -23.85
N LYS A 25 4.37 -22.94 -24.38
CA LYS A 25 4.16 -24.27 -24.99
C LYS A 25 5.02 -24.51 -26.24
N LYS A 26 5.39 -23.45 -26.96
CA LYS A 26 6.31 -23.49 -28.11
C LYS A 26 7.80 -23.38 -27.71
N GLY A 27 8.12 -23.48 -26.42
CA GLY A 27 9.48 -23.38 -25.90
C GLY A 27 10.02 -21.94 -25.83
N ILE A 28 9.18 -20.93 -26.04
CA ILE A 28 9.61 -19.52 -26.05
C ILE A 28 9.13 -18.84 -24.77
N ALA A 29 10.08 -18.44 -23.91
CA ALA A 29 9.79 -17.68 -22.71
C ALA A 29 9.56 -16.19 -23.03
N ILE A 30 8.37 -15.68 -22.72
CA ILE A 30 8.02 -14.26 -22.89
C ILE A 30 7.40 -13.73 -21.60
N SER A 31 7.81 -12.53 -21.16
CA SER A 31 7.21 -11.87 -20.00
C SER A 31 5.95 -11.09 -20.37
N LEU A 32 5.01 -10.99 -19.41
CA LEU A 32 3.80 -10.17 -19.57
C LEU A 32 4.13 -8.70 -19.86
N SER A 33 5.21 -8.18 -19.26
CA SER A 33 5.70 -6.82 -19.50
C SER A 33 6.14 -6.61 -20.95
N HIS A 34 6.77 -7.61 -21.56
CA HIS A 34 7.18 -7.55 -22.97
C HIS A 34 5.96 -7.51 -23.90
N ILE A 35 4.94 -8.33 -23.64
CA ILE A 35 3.67 -8.33 -24.39
C ILE A 35 2.96 -6.96 -24.27
N SER A 36 2.93 -6.38 -23.07
CA SER A 36 2.33 -5.06 -22.83
C SER A 36 3.03 -3.95 -23.62
N ARG A 37 4.38 -3.96 -23.66
CA ARG A 37 5.15 -2.98 -24.45
C ARG A 37 4.84 -3.09 -25.94
N ILE A 38 4.72 -4.30 -26.49
CA ILE A 38 4.39 -4.52 -27.90
C ILE A 38 2.99 -3.99 -28.23
N LYS A 39 2.01 -4.21 -27.34
CA LYS A 39 0.67 -3.64 -27.49
C LYS A 39 0.70 -2.11 -27.53
N ASN A 40 1.44 -1.51 -26.60
CA ASN A 40 1.49 -0.06 -26.44
C ASN A 40 2.37 0.63 -27.49
N SER A 41 3.28 -0.09 -28.15
CA SER A 41 4.06 0.47 -29.27
C SER A 41 3.25 0.61 -30.56
N LYS A 42 2.11 -0.09 -30.69
CA LYS A 42 1.23 -0.06 -31.87
C LYS A 42 0.15 1.01 -31.78
N LEU A 43 -0.25 1.39 -30.57
CA LEU A 43 -1.11 2.54 -30.34
C LEU A 43 -0.26 3.78 -30.57
N GLY A 44 -0.42 4.39 -31.75
CA GLY A 44 0.40 5.51 -32.21
C GLY A 44 0.70 6.48 -31.07
N SER A 45 1.98 6.60 -30.74
CA SER A 45 2.45 7.77 -30.00
C SER A 45 2.14 8.95 -30.89
N THR A 46 1.07 9.69 -30.58
CA THR A 46 1.03 11.11 -30.90
C THR A 46 2.24 11.70 -30.22
N LYS A 47 3.33 11.85 -30.98
CA LYS A 47 4.50 12.60 -30.55
C LYS A 47 4.00 14.03 -30.35
N ASN A 48 3.68 14.36 -29.11
CA ASN A 48 3.61 15.74 -28.71
C ASN A 48 5.04 16.26 -28.85
N ASP A 49 5.28 17.15 -29.81
CA ASP A 49 6.55 17.90 -29.96
C ASP A 49 6.83 18.86 -28.78
N SER A 50 6.12 18.69 -27.67
CA SER A 50 6.53 19.28 -26.40
C SER A 50 7.84 18.63 -25.95
N LYS A 51 8.89 19.47 -25.84
CA LYS A 51 10.16 19.14 -25.17
C LYS A 51 9.91 18.22 -23.97
N PRO A 52 10.74 17.20 -23.74
CA PRO A 52 10.56 16.27 -22.63
C PRO A 52 10.42 17.08 -21.35
N ILE A 53 9.28 16.95 -20.67
CA ILE A 53 9.12 17.44 -19.31
C ILE A 53 10.15 16.67 -18.50
N LYS A 54 11.25 17.35 -18.17
CA LYS A 54 12.26 16.81 -17.27
C LYS A 54 11.57 16.59 -15.93
N ASN A 55 11.28 15.34 -15.60
CA ASN A 55 10.91 14.91 -14.25
C ASN A 55 12.14 14.91 -13.33
N GLY A 56 12.96 15.97 -13.42
CA GLY A 56 13.95 16.27 -12.40
C GLY A 56 13.23 16.80 -11.15
N ARG A 57 13.88 16.66 -10.00
CA ARG A 57 13.49 17.32 -8.75
C ARG A 57 13.32 18.81 -9.04
N GLN A 58 12.08 19.25 -9.24
CA GLN A 58 11.80 20.66 -9.53
C GLN A 58 12.22 21.46 -8.30
N GLY A 59 13.03 22.50 -8.53
CA GLY A 59 13.52 23.37 -7.47
C GLY A 59 12.34 23.92 -6.67
N LYS A 60 12.46 23.90 -5.34
CA LYS A 60 11.48 24.52 -4.44
C LYS A 60 11.34 26.00 -4.83
N LEU A 61 10.10 26.52 -4.87
CA LEU A 61 9.85 27.93 -5.16
C LEU A 61 10.68 28.81 -4.21
N LYS A 62 11.25 29.90 -4.73
CA LYS A 62 11.93 30.87 -3.88
C LYS A 62 10.90 31.57 -3.01
N LYS A 63 11.31 32.01 -1.82
CA LYS A 63 10.44 32.72 -0.87
C LYS A 63 9.77 33.97 -1.49
N SER A 64 10.49 34.65 -2.39
CA SER A 64 9.96 35.78 -3.17
C SER A 64 8.81 35.40 -4.10
N ASP A 65 8.85 34.20 -4.69
CA ASP A 65 7.82 33.72 -5.61
C ASP A 65 6.54 33.33 -4.85
N LEU A 66 6.70 32.78 -3.64
CA LEU A 66 5.59 32.50 -2.73
C LEU A 66 4.88 33.78 -2.29
N GLN A 67 5.62 34.82 -1.91
CA GLN A 67 5.03 36.12 -1.55
C GLN A 67 4.28 36.76 -2.72
N ARG A 68 4.81 36.63 -3.94
CA ARG A 68 4.14 37.11 -5.15
C ARG A 68 2.89 36.31 -5.47
N LEU A 69 2.90 34.99 -5.23
CA LEU A 69 1.75 34.12 -5.41
C LEU A 69 0.63 34.47 -4.42
N GLU A 70 0.97 34.65 -3.14
CA GLU A 70 0.04 35.06 -2.09
C GLU A 70 -0.61 36.41 -2.44
N LYS A 71 0.19 37.39 -2.89
CA LYS A 71 -0.32 38.70 -3.34
C LYS A 71 -1.24 38.63 -4.57
N MET A 72 -1.07 37.63 -5.44
CA MET A 72 -1.97 37.42 -6.59
C MET A 72 -3.26 36.70 -6.18
N ALA A 73 -3.19 35.79 -5.20
CA ALA A 73 -4.33 35.04 -4.68
C ALA A 73 -5.23 35.87 -3.76
N SER A 74 -4.68 36.85 -3.04
CA SER A 74 -5.43 37.73 -2.12
C SER A 74 -6.18 38.89 -2.79
N LYS A 75 -6.28 38.91 -4.12
CA LYS A 75 -7.05 39.94 -4.85
C LYS A 75 -8.55 39.57 -4.86
N PRO A 76 -9.47 40.57 -4.86
CA PRO A 76 -10.92 40.32 -4.90
C PRO A 76 -11.34 39.47 -6.12
N ASP A 77 -10.65 39.63 -7.25
CA ASP A 77 -10.72 38.74 -8.41
C ASP A 77 -9.34 38.12 -8.68
N PRO A 78 -9.04 36.95 -8.10
CA PRO A 78 -7.75 36.31 -8.26
C PRO A 78 -7.56 35.83 -9.71
N SER A 79 -6.37 36.05 -10.25
CA SER A 79 -6.07 35.62 -11.61
C SER A 79 -6.09 34.09 -11.73
N THR A 80 -6.48 33.58 -12.90
CA THR A 80 -6.56 32.13 -13.12
C THR A 80 -5.20 31.47 -12.86
N GLN A 81 -5.20 30.23 -12.37
CA GLN A 81 -3.98 29.45 -12.10
C GLN A 81 -2.98 29.41 -13.27
N ALA A 82 -3.47 29.41 -14.50
CA ALA A 82 -2.67 29.51 -15.72
C ALA A 82 -1.98 30.88 -15.88
N SER A 83 -2.69 31.96 -15.57
CA SER A 83 -2.16 33.32 -15.58
C SER A 83 -1.13 33.53 -14.46
N MET A 84 -1.42 33.05 -13.25
CA MET A 84 -0.48 33.05 -12.13
C MET A 84 0.81 32.27 -12.44
N ALA A 85 0.68 31.09 -13.03
CA ALA A 85 1.82 30.26 -13.42
C ALA A 85 2.68 30.95 -14.50
N LYS A 86 2.03 31.63 -15.47
CA LYS A 86 2.71 32.41 -16.51
C LYS A 86 3.44 33.63 -15.94
N ALA A 87 2.83 34.35 -15.00
CA ALA A 87 3.44 35.52 -14.35
C ALA A 87 4.66 35.19 -13.48
N LEU A 88 4.71 33.96 -12.95
CA LEU A 88 5.80 33.45 -12.14
C LEU A 88 6.79 32.58 -12.93
N ASN A 89 6.59 32.42 -14.25
CA ASN A 89 7.36 31.53 -15.12
C ASN A 89 7.54 30.11 -14.56
N ILE A 90 6.47 29.58 -13.95
CA ILE A 90 6.44 28.26 -13.32
C ILE A 90 5.45 27.34 -14.03
N SER A 91 5.65 26.04 -13.90
CA SER A 91 4.66 25.06 -14.37
C SER A 91 3.35 25.21 -13.59
N GLN A 92 2.21 25.09 -14.27
CA GLN A 92 0.89 25.07 -13.64
C GLN A 92 0.76 24.00 -12.54
N GLN A 93 1.50 22.88 -12.68
CA GLN A 93 1.54 21.82 -11.67
C GLN A 93 2.24 22.26 -10.37
N VAL A 94 3.27 23.10 -10.46
CA VAL A 94 3.96 23.63 -9.27
C VAL A 94 3.04 24.62 -8.56
N ASN A 95 2.37 25.48 -9.32
CA ASN A 95 1.38 26.40 -8.78
C ASN A 95 0.25 25.65 -8.03
N ARG A 96 -0.28 24.56 -8.59
CA ARG A 96 -1.29 23.70 -7.92
C ARG A 96 -0.87 23.17 -6.56
N ARG A 97 0.40 22.81 -6.39
CA ARG A 97 0.91 22.20 -5.15
C ARG A 97 1.11 23.21 -4.03
N GLU A 98 1.44 24.44 -4.40
CA GLU A 98 1.82 25.51 -3.47
C GLU A 98 0.65 26.46 -3.16
N SER A 99 -0.34 26.58 -4.07
CA SER A 99 -1.52 27.44 -3.90
C SER A 99 -2.61 26.87 -3.00
N SER A 100 -2.58 25.56 -2.75
CA SER A 100 -3.35 24.95 -1.67
C SER A 100 -2.52 25.09 -0.39
N PRO A 101 -2.89 25.94 0.58
CA PRO A 101 -2.34 25.81 1.91
C PRO A 101 -2.74 24.40 2.35
N SER A 102 -1.77 23.49 2.37
CA SER A 102 -1.91 22.24 3.11
C SER A 102 -1.90 22.64 4.57
N SER A 103 -3.00 23.23 5.05
CA SER A 103 -3.32 23.15 6.46
C SER A 103 -3.47 21.66 6.71
N THR A 104 -2.43 21.04 7.25
CA THR A 104 -2.55 19.74 7.87
C THR A 104 -3.53 19.96 9.01
N VAL A 105 -4.82 19.76 8.75
CA VAL A 105 -5.80 19.60 9.81
C VAL A 105 -5.21 18.50 10.69
N PRO A 106 -4.88 18.76 11.96
CA PRO A 106 -4.35 17.71 12.82
C PRO A 106 -5.45 16.67 12.89
N HIS A 107 -5.25 15.52 12.22
CA HIS A 107 -6.16 14.40 12.41
C HIS A 107 -6.16 14.11 13.92
N PRO A 108 -7.33 14.00 14.55
CA PRO A 108 -7.40 13.62 15.95
C PRO A 108 -6.59 12.34 16.12
N LYS A 109 -5.80 12.27 17.20
CA LYS A 109 -4.94 11.11 17.45
C LYS A 109 -5.83 9.88 17.57
N GLY A 110 -5.79 9.01 16.56
CA GLY A 110 -6.52 7.75 16.58
C GLY A 110 -6.01 6.83 17.68
N VAL A 111 -6.90 6.03 18.26
CA VAL A 111 -6.55 4.94 19.16
C VAL A 111 -6.49 3.67 18.33
N MET A 112 -5.39 2.93 18.44
CA MET A 112 -5.28 1.63 17.78
C MET A 112 -5.64 0.53 18.78
N VAL A 113 -6.52 -0.38 18.36
CA VAL A 113 -6.96 -1.51 19.17
C VAL A 113 -6.68 -2.80 18.42
N TRP A 114 -6.10 -3.78 19.11
CA TRP A 114 -5.93 -5.14 18.60
C TRP A 114 -6.92 -6.08 19.30
N MET A 115 -7.61 -6.93 18.54
CA MET A 115 -8.53 -7.93 19.07
C MET A 115 -8.65 -9.10 18.08
N GLY A 116 -8.70 -10.32 18.60
CA GLY A 116 -9.01 -11.54 17.85
C GLY A 116 -10.45 -12.00 18.14
N ILE A 117 -11.09 -12.59 17.13
CA ILE A 117 -12.43 -13.17 17.23
C ILE A 117 -12.38 -14.58 16.66
N SER A 118 -13.03 -15.53 17.32
CA SER A 118 -13.24 -16.87 16.81
C SER A 118 -14.63 -17.41 17.17
N ALA A 119 -14.96 -18.59 16.65
CA ALA A 119 -16.20 -19.29 17.01
C ALA A 119 -16.31 -19.58 18.52
N ASN A 120 -15.17 -19.66 19.23
CA ASN A 120 -15.14 -19.95 20.67
C ASN A 120 -15.15 -18.67 21.52
N GLY A 121 -15.23 -17.49 20.91
CA GLY A 121 -15.32 -16.21 21.59
C GLY A 121 -14.28 -15.19 21.11
N PHE A 122 -14.13 -14.11 21.86
CA PHE A 122 -13.20 -13.02 21.56
C PHE A 122 -12.00 -13.02 22.50
N THR A 123 -10.87 -12.47 22.05
CA THR A 123 -9.71 -12.19 22.89
C THR A 123 -9.93 -10.92 23.69
N LYS A 124 -9.15 -10.71 24.74
CA LYS A 124 -9.10 -9.41 25.40
C LYS A 124 -8.72 -8.31 24.37
N PRO A 125 -9.42 -7.16 24.31
CA PRO A 125 -8.99 -6.03 23.48
C PRO A 125 -7.70 -5.42 24.03
N TRP A 126 -6.73 -5.16 23.15
CA TRP A 126 -5.45 -4.57 23.49
C TRP A 126 -5.35 -3.16 22.91
N PHE A 127 -5.34 -2.17 23.79
CA PHE A 127 -5.19 -0.76 23.41
C PHE A 127 -3.72 -0.41 23.23
N VAL A 128 -3.37 0.04 22.03
CA VAL A 128 -2.05 0.58 21.73
C VAL A 128 -2.07 2.08 22.00
N GLN A 129 -1.03 2.55 22.69
CA GLN A 129 -0.91 3.97 23.02
C GLN A 129 -0.89 4.84 21.73
N PRO A 130 -1.68 5.92 21.66
CA PRO A 130 -1.69 6.83 20.52
C PRO A 130 -0.29 7.36 20.21
N GLY A 131 0.12 7.26 18.94
CA GLY A 131 1.45 7.67 18.49
C GLY A 131 2.56 6.65 18.71
N ALA A 132 2.28 5.48 19.31
CA ALA A 132 3.24 4.41 19.41
C ALA A 132 3.55 3.80 18.03
N LYS A 133 4.83 3.67 17.71
CA LYS A 133 5.28 3.00 16.48
C LYS A 133 5.28 1.50 16.72
N ILE A 134 4.31 0.79 16.12
CA ILE A 134 4.26 -0.66 16.18
C ILE A 134 5.27 -1.24 15.18
N ASN A 135 6.29 -1.91 15.69
CA ASN A 135 7.20 -2.75 14.92
C ASN A 135 6.96 -4.23 15.25
N SER A 136 7.72 -5.11 14.59
CA SER A 136 7.60 -6.56 14.76
C SER A 136 7.90 -7.02 16.19
N GLU A 137 8.94 -6.47 16.82
CA GLU A 137 9.35 -6.84 18.17
C GLU A 137 8.29 -6.46 19.20
N TYR A 138 7.75 -5.24 19.09
CA TYR A 138 6.64 -4.77 19.91
C TYR A 138 5.42 -5.68 19.74
N TYR A 139 5.06 -6.00 18.49
CA TYR A 139 3.93 -6.87 18.19
C TYR A 139 4.08 -8.25 18.84
N ILE A 140 5.26 -8.86 18.73
CA ILE A 140 5.54 -10.16 19.35
C ILE A 140 5.45 -10.07 20.88
N GLN A 141 6.11 -9.09 21.49
CA GLN A 141 6.25 -9.04 22.93
C GLN A 141 4.98 -8.59 23.66
N LYS A 142 4.28 -7.60 23.10
CA LYS A 142 3.15 -6.93 23.77
C LYS A 142 1.79 -7.44 23.32
N ILE A 143 1.71 -8.10 22.16
CA ILE A 143 0.44 -8.61 21.63
C ILE A 143 0.46 -10.14 21.55
N LEU A 144 1.40 -10.73 20.79
CA LEU A 144 1.36 -12.17 20.52
C LEU A 144 1.68 -13.04 21.74
N LYS A 145 2.69 -12.68 22.54
CA LYS A 145 3.05 -13.45 23.74
C LYS A 145 1.90 -13.50 24.77
N PRO A 146 1.28 -12.37 25.16
CA PRO A 146 0.10 -12.40 26.02
C PRO A 146 -1.06 -13.20 25.42
N PHE A 147 -1.35 -13.01 24.12
CA PHE A 147 -2.42 -13.75 23.44
C PHE A 147 -2.23 -15.27 23.53
N LEU A 148 -1.03 -15.77 23.19
CA LEU A 148 -0.73 -17.20 23.24
C LEU A 148 -0.78 -17.77 24.66
N LYS A 149 -0.46 -16.96 25.67
CA LYS A 149 -0.44 -17.39 27.06
C LYS A 149 -1.85 -17.42 27.67
N ASP A 150 -2.62 -16.36 27.46
CA ASP A 150 -3.84 -16.11 28.24
C ASP A 150 -5.11 -16.47 27.44
N ASP A 151 -5.16 -16.13 26.15
CA ASP A 151 -6.37 -16.27 25.33
C ASP A 151 -6.39 -17.58 24.52
N TYR A 152 -5.25 -18.03 24.01
CA TYR A 152 -5.19 -19.24 23.18
C TYR A 152 -5.66 -20.48 23.94
N CYS A 153 -5.08 -20.77 25.11
CA CYS A 153 -5.47 -21.93 25.92
C CYS A 153 -6.92 -21.85 26.42
N ARG A 154 -7.45 -20.64 26.66
CA ARG A 154 -8.84 -20.43 27.05
C ARG A 154 -9.80 -20.70 25.90
N LEU A 155 -9.48 -20.25 24.70
CA LEU A 155 -10.33 -20.39 23.51
C LEU A 155 -10.21 -21.77 22.87
N TYR A 156 -9.06 -22.44 23.03
CA TYR A 156 -8.73 -23.70 22.37
C TYR A 156 -7.98 -24.65 23.33
N PRO A 157 -8.64 -25.14 24.40
CA PRO A 157 -7.98 -25.94 25.43
C PRO A 157 -7.46 -27.30 24.93
N ASN A 158 -8.12 -27.89 23.91
CA ASN A 158 -7.85 -29.25 23.43
C ASN A 158 -7.83 -29.35 21.90
N SER A 159 -7.67 -28.23 21.20
CA SER A 159 -7.73 -28.19 19.74
C SER A 159 -6.71 -27.24 19.16
N ASP A 160 -6.25 -27.56 17.96
CA ASP A 160 -5.42 -26.66 17.18
C ASP A 160 -6.28 -25.54 16.58
N ALA A 161 -5.72 -24.34 16.55
CA ALA A 161 -6.40 -23.18 15.97
C ALA A 161 -5.56 -22.51 14.90
N VAL A 162 -6.18 -22.20 13.78
CA VAL A 162 -5.58 -21.44 12.69
C VAL A 162 -5.54 -19.95 13.07
N PHE A 163 -4.34 -19.39 13.20
CA PHE A 163 -4.19 -17.95 13.45
C PHE A 163 -4.13 -17.16 12.14
N HIS A 164 -5.01 -16.17 12.00
CA HIS A 164 -4.93 -15.20 10.92
C HIS A 164 -4.56 -13.79 11.39
N GLN A 165 -3.76 -13.14 10.54
CA GLN A 165 -3.59 -11.69 10.45
C GLN A 165 -3.40 -11.27 8.99
N ASP A 166 -3.60 -10.00 8.68
CA ASP A 166 -3.36 -9.42 7.37
C ASP A 166 -1.85 -9.36 7.00
N SER A 167 -1.53 -8.81 5.83
CA SER A 167 -0.17 -8.77 5.30
C SER A 167 0.64 -7.52 5.69
N ALA A 168 0.27 -6.75 6.73
CA ALA A 168 1.05 -5.59 7.13
C ALA A 168 2.53 -5.98 7.37
N PRO A 169 3.49 -5.08 7.09
CA PRO A 169 4.92 -5.43 7.11
C PRO A 169 5.41 -6.07 8.43
N LEU A 170 4.82 -5.68 9.56
CA LEU A 170 5.14 -6.24 10.88
C LEU A 170 4.57 -7.65 11.08
N HIS A 171 3.40 -7.95 10.51
CA HIS A 171 2.76 -9.27 10.55
C HIS A 171 3.48 -10.26 9.64
N ALA A 172 3.85 -9.80 8.44
CA ALA A 172 4.58 -10.60 7.45
C ALA A 172 6.10 -10.64 7.70
N SER A 173 6.60 -10.02 8.77
CA SER A 173 8.04 -9.99 9.04
C SER A 173 8.59 -11.39 9.33
N ARG A 174 9.85 -11.64 8.94
CA ARG A 174 10.51 -12.94 9.21
C ARG A 174 10.56 -13.25 10.71
N VAL A 175 10.72 -12.24 11.55
CA VAL A 175 10.79 -12.39 13.01
C VAL A 175 9.43 -12.86 13.55
N THR A 176 8.34 -12.24 13.10
CA THR A 176 6.97 -12.60 13.48
C THR A 176 6.59 -14.00 12.99
N GLN A 177 6.92 -14.33 11.74
CA GLN A 177 6.67 -15.67 11.19
C GLN A 177 7.46 -16.76 11.95
N LYS A 178 8.75 -16.52 12.22
CA LYS A 178 9.58 -17.45 13.02
C LYS A 178 9.05 -17.62 14.44
N PHE A 179 8.56 -16.54 15.05
CA PHE A 179 7.97 -16.60 16.39
C PHE A 179 6.79 -17.58 16.42
N PHE A 180 5.85 -17.51 15.48
CA PHE A 180 4.74 -18.46 15.42
C PHE A 180 5.18 -19.91 15.21
N MET A 181 6.21 -20.13 14.39
CA MET A 181 6.75 -21.47 14.14
C MET A 181 7.37 -22.07 15.42
N ILE A 182 8.15 -21.30 16.17
CA ILE A 182 8.81 -21.75 17.41
C ILE A 182 7.82 -21.88 18.56
N SER A 183 6.91 -20.93 18.70
CA SER A 183 5.97 -20.87 19.82
C SER A 183 4.99 -22.05 19.82
N LYS A 184 4.66 -22.58 18.64
CA LYS A 184 3.89 -23.83 18.48
C LYS A 184 4.53 -25.03 19.18
N CYS A 185 5.86 -25.12 19.25
CA CYS A 185 6.54 -26.20 19.96
C CYS A 185 6.42 -26.11 21.49
N ASN A 186 6.21 -24.91 22.04
CA ASN A 186 6.38 -24.68 23.48
C ASN A 186 5.07 -24.49 24.24
N SER A 187 3.95 -24.18 23.57
CA SER A 187 2.72 -23.74 24.25
C SER A 187 1.70 -24.86 24.54
N CYS A 188 1.75 -26.01 23.87
CA CYS A 188 0.74 -27.08 24.06
C CYS A 188 1.28 -28.51 24.22
N GLY A 189 2.59 -28.75 24.20
CA GLY A 189 3.14 -30.11 24.36
C GLY A 189 2.66 -31.15 23.33
N HIS A 190 1.99 -30.72 22.26
CA HIS A 190 1.47 -31.57 21.18
C HIS A 190 2.07 -31.14 19.84
N ASN A 191 2.57 -32.12 19.09
CA ASN A 191 3.44 -31.96 17.92
C ASN A 191 2.70 -31.87 16.57
N ASN A 192 1.43 -31.46 16.51
CA ASN A 192 0.67 -31.56 15.26
C ASN A 192 0.17 -30.20 14.74
N GLY A 193 0.95 -29.62 13.83
CA GLY A 193 0.43 -29.07 12.57
C GLY A 193 -0.69 -28.02 12.60
N CYS A 194 -0.51 -26.88 13.26
CA CYS A 194 -1.36 -25.72 13.00
C CYS A 194 -0.98 -25.08 11.63
N GLN A 195 -1.85 -25.17 10.63
CA GLN A 195 -1.70 -24.50 9.33
C GLN A 195 -2.15 -23.03 9.46
N THR A 196 -1.38 -22.09 8.90
CA THR A 196 -1.71 -20.65 8.95
C THR A 196 -2.54 -20.30 7.72
N VAL A 197 -3.85 -20.07 7.86
CA VAL A 197 -4.75 -19.61 6.79
C VAL A 197 -5.47 -18.36 7.23
N LEU A 198 -5.64 -17.44 6.28
CA LEU A 198 -5.72 -16.02 6.56
C LEU A 198 -7.17 -15.37 6.46
N THR A 199 -7.97 -15.03 7.53
CA THR A 199 -8.81 -13.75 7.62
C THR A 199 -9.21 -13.14 9.03
N LEU A 200 -9.06 -11.80 9.27
CA LEU A 200 -9.50 -10.92 10.40
C LEU A 200 -8.99 -9.46 10.22
N HIS A 201 -9.87 -8.49 10.49
CA HIS A 201 -9.68 -7.06 10.27
C HIS A 201 -8.97 -6.35 11.44
N HIS A 202 -7.89 -5.62 11.14
CA HIS A 202 -7.42 -4.53 12.00
C HIS A 202 -8.29 -3.29 11.74
N GLY A 203 -8.85 -2.69 12.79
CA GLY A 203 -9.60 -1.44 12.71
C GLY A 203 -8.85 -0.34 13.43
N THR A 204 -8.51 0.74 12.73
CA THR A 204 -8.19 2.02 13.38
C THR A 204 -9.49 2.78 13.48
N ILE A 205 -9.96 3.04 14.70
CA ILE A 205 -11.14 3.88 14.92
C ILE A 205 -10.62 5.31 15.12
N SER A 206 -10.96 6.21 14.21
CA SER A 206 -10.73 7.64 14.39
C SER A 206 -11.91 8.22 15.16
N TYR A 207 -11.66 9.22 16.01
CA TYR A 207 -12.71 9.88 16.81
C TYR A 207 -13.81 10.57 15.99
N GLY A 208 -13.69 10.60 14.66
CA GLY A 208 -14.72 11.11 13.75
C GLY A 208 -15.61 10.03 13.10
N ASP A 209 -15.41 8.76 13.45
CA ASP A 209 -16.15 7.62 12.89
C ASP A 209 -17.28 7.11 13.84
N ILE A 210 -17.60 7.89 14.88
CA ILE A 210 -18.72 7.64 15.83
C ILE A 210 -19.74 8.77 15.70
#